data_AF-A0A961VBE7-F1
#
_entry.id   AF-A0A961VBE7-F1
#
_cell.length_a   1.000
_cell.length_b   1.000
_cell.length_c   1.000
_cell.angle_alpha   90.00
_cell.angle_beta   90.00
_cell.angle_gamma   90.00
#
_symmetry.space_group_name_H-M   'P 1'
#
loop_
_entity.id
_entity.type
_entity.pdbx_description
1 polymer ?
#
loop_
_entity_poly.entity_id
_entity_poly.type
_entity_poly.pdbx_seq_one_letter_code
_entity_poly.pdbx_strand_id
1 'polypeptide(L)'
;MSERSIRTTNGRGRLYESVLETVGDTPTIRVNNLGPDGVRLYVKAEFFNPAASVKDRLAVNIIEAAERDGRLKPGQTVVEATSGNTGIGLAMVCAQKGYPLVVTMADSFSIERRRLMRMLGAKVVLTPRAAKGFGMYNKAVELAEANGWFLARQFETDDNADIHESTTAREIIGDFAGEPLDYVVSGYGTGGTITGLARVLRRERPETRIVLTEPANAALVEGGIAQDRRPDGAPGASHPSFEPHPIQGWVPDFIPLVLQECLDTKG
;
A
#
# COMPACT_ATOMS: atom_id res chain seq x y z
N MET A 1 -18.15 -26.98 36.84
CA MET A 1 -18.51 -27.58 35.55
C MET A 1 -18.49 -26.48 34.51
N SER A 2 -17.36 -26.26 33.81
CA SER A 2 -17.37 -25.30 32.71
C SER A 2 -18.06 -25.99 31.54
N GLU A 3 -19.10 -25.36 30.99
CA GLU A 3 -19.71 -25.84 29.77
C GLU A 3 -18.62 -25.92 28.69
N ARG A 4 -18.36 -27.14 28.21
CA ARG A 4 -17.49 -27.40 27.07
C ARG A 4 -18.22 -26.98 25.80
N SER A 5 -18.61 -25.71 25.67
CA SER A 5 -19.14 -25.21 24.42
C SER A 5 -17.96 -25.01 23.45
N ILE A 6 -17.94 -25.78 22.37
CA ILE A 6 -17.05 -25.51 21.24
C ILE A 6 -17.36 -24.14 20.65
N ARG A 7 -16.38 -23.50 20.01
CA ARG A 7 -16.55 -22.20 19.35
C ARG A 7 -17.57 -22.32 18.20
N THR A 8 -18.55 -21.44 18.14
CA THR A 8 -19.50 -21.31 17.03
C THR A 8 -19.36 -19.94 16.35
N THR A 9 -19.86 -19.81 15.12
CA THR A 9 -19.84 -18.57 14.33
C THR A 9 -21.16 -18.40 13.59
N ASN A 10 -21.63 -17.15 13.44
CA ASN A 10 -22.91 -16.85 12.76
C ASN A 10 -22.76 -16.47 11.27
N GLY A 11 -21.53 -16.47 10.73
CA GLY A 11 -21.24 -15.96 9.38
C GLY A 11 -21.22 -14.42 9.32
N ARG A 12 -20.97 -13.86 8.13
CA ARG A 12 -20.86 -12.40 7.89
C ARG A 12 -22.22 -11.69 7.80
N GLY A 13 -23.33 -12.41 7.73
CA GLY A 13 -24.69 -11.83 7.64
C GLY A 13 -25.02 -11.13 6.32
N ARG A 14 -24.13 -11.20 5.31
CA ARG A 14 -24.35 -10.68 3.95
C ARG A 14 -23.65 -11.56 2.91
N LEU A 15 -24.17 -11.56 1.69
CA LEU A 15 -23.48 -12.08 0.49
C LEU A 15 -22.70 -10.94 -0.17
N TYR A 16 -21.69 -11.28 -0.97
CA TYR A 16 -20.84 -10.34 -1.68
C TYR A 16 -20.94 -10.63 -3.18
N GLU A 17 -21.13 -9.60 -4.00
CA GLU A 17 -21.25 -9.76 -5.45
C GLU A 17 -19.87 -9.74 -6.14
N SER A 18 -18.84 -9.25 -5.43
CA SER A 18 -17.47 -9.23 -5.90
C SER A 18 -16.47 -9.50 -4.78
N VAL A 19 -15.33 -10.11 -5.12
CA VAL A 19 -14.18 -10.21 -4.22
C VAL A 19 -13.69 -8.83 -3.76
N LEU A 20 -13.89 -7.79 -4.57
CA LEU A 20 -13.45 -6.42 -4.23
C LEU A 20 -14.21 -5.84 -3.04
N GLU A 21 -15.48 -6.26 -2.83
CA GLU A 21 -16.28 -5.85 -1.68
C GLU A 21 -15.79 -6.45 -0.35
N THR A 22 -14.81 -7.37 -0.41
CA THR A 22 -14.15 -7.97 0.77
C THR A 22 -12.83 -7.28 1.13
N VAL A 23 -12.42 -6.26 0.36
CA VAL A 23 -11.24 -5.43 0.68
C VAL A 23 -11.59 -4.48 1.83
N GLY A 24 -10.71 -4.42 2.81
CA GLY A 24 -10.91 -3.61 4.02
C GLY A 24 -11.64 -4.35 5.14
N ASP A 25 -12.08 -3.57 6.15
CA ASP A 25 -12.64 -4.08 7.41
C ASP A 25 -11.79 -5.21 8.03
N THR A 26 -10.46 -4.99 8.03
CA THR A 26 -9.51 -5.97 8.52
C THR A 26 -9.47 -5.94 10.05
N PRO A 27 -9.25 -7.07 10.73
CA PRO A 27 -9.33 -7.10 12.18
C PRO A 27 -8.14 -6.39 12.83
N THR A 28 -8.40 -5.68 13.93
CA THR A 28 -7.37 -5.21 14.87
C THR A 28 -7.19 -6.26 15.97
N ILE A 29 -5.99 -6.84 16.07
CA ILE A 29 -5.73 -8.03 16.89
C ILE A 29 -4.72 -7.69 17.99
N ARG A 30 -5.05 -8.03 19.25
CA ARG A 30 -4.12 -7.87 20.38
C ARG A 30 -2.96 -8.86 20.31
N VAL A 31 -1.74 -8.37 20.50
CA VAL A 31 -0.53 -9.19 20.68
C VAL A 31 -0.37 -9.52 22.16
N ASN A 32 -0.79 -10.73 22.56
CA ASN A 32 -0.84 -11.10 23.98
C ASN A 32 0.51 -11.56 24.57
N ASN A 33 1.33 -12.26 23.78
CA ASN A 33 2.48 -13.00 24.32
C ASN A 33 3.86 -12.47 23.87
N LEU A 34 3.89 -11.52 22.93
CA LEU A 34 5.13 -10.96 22.36
C LEU A 34 5.28 -9.46 22.64
N GLY A 35 4.28 -8.85 23.28
CA GLY A 35 4.30 -7.44 23.63
C GLY A 35 5.19 -7.17 24.85
N PRO A 36 5.78 -5.98 24.97
CA PRO A 36 6.45 -5.56 26.20
C PRO A 36 5.49 -5.56 27.40
N ASP A 37 6.02 -5.79 28.60
CA ASP A 37 5.23 -5.70 29.84
C ASP A 37 4.61 -4.30 30.01
N GLY A 38 3.35 -4.27 30.44
CA GLY A 38 2.61 -3.01 30.65
C GLY A 38 2.16 -2.31 29.37
N VAL A 39 2.42 -2.86 28.18
CA VAL A 39 2.02 -2.27 26.89
C VAL A 39 0.86 -3.06 26.26
N ARG A 40 -0.22 -2.36 25.88
CA ARG A 40 -1.31 -2.95 25.10
C ARG A 40 -1.00 -2.83 23.61
N LEU A 41 -0.31 -3.82 23.06
CA LEU A 41 0.05 -3.85 21.65
C LEU A 41 -1.05 -4.50 20.80
N TYR A 42 -1.41 -3.84 19.70
CA TYR A 42 -2.34 -4.34 18.69
C TYR A 42 -1.71 -4.28 17.29
N VAL A 43 -2.19 -5.13 16.39
CA VAL A 43 -1.83 -5.11 14.96
C VAL A 43 -3.09 -4.96 14.11
N LYS A 44 -3.07 -4.02 13.16
CA LYS A 44 -4.08 -3.94 12.11
C LYS A 44 -3.74 -4.99 11.04
N ALA A 45 -4.49 -6.09 11.00
CA ALA A 45 -4.11 -7.31 10.30
C ALA A 45 -4.46 -7.25 8.80
N GLU A 46 -3.76 -6.38 8.06
CA GLU A 46 -3.98 -6.17 6.61
C GLU A 46 -3.74 -7.40 5.72
N PHE A 47 -3.16 -8.47 6.27
CA PHE A 47 -3.04 -9.76 5.59
C PHE A 47 -4.38 -10.52 5.47
N PHE A 48 -5.46 -10.02 6.08
CA PHE A 48 -6.82 -10.53 5.90
C PHE A 48 -7.51 -10.04 4.63
N ASN A 49 -6.97 -9.05 3.93
CA ASN A 49 -7.46 -8.67 2.60
C ASN A 49 -7.40 -9.88 1.62
N PRO A 50 -8.25 -9.93 0.58
CA PRO A 50 -8.41 -11.12 -0.26
C PRO A 50 -7.14 -11.57 -1.02
N ALA A 51 -6.28 -10.63 -1.45
CA ALA A 51 -4.95 -10.89 -2.00
C ALA A 51 -3.82 -10.83 -0.94
N ALA A 52 -4.21 -10.93 0.34
CA ALA A 52 -3.35 -11.08 1.51
C ALA A 52 -2.43 -9.89 1.80
N SER A 53 -2.81 -8.66 1.42
CA SER A 53 -2.00 -7.48 1.75
C SER A 53 -2.77 -6.16 1.81
N VAL A 54 -2.15 -5.15 2.44
CA VAL A 54 -2.64 -3.76 2.46
C VAL A 54 -2.79 -3.14 1.06
N LYS A 55 -2.10 -3.68 0.04
CA LYS A 55 -2.12 -3.11 -1.32
C LYS A 55 -3.41 -3.36 -2.06
N ASP A 56 -4.28 -4.24 -1.57
CA ASP A 56 -5.62 -4.45 -2.11
C ASP A 56 -6.44 -3.16 -2.02
N ARG A 57 -6.33 -2.43 -0.91
CA ARG A 57 -6.98 -1.13 -0.70
C ARG A 57 -6.55 -0.11 -1.76
N LEU A 58 -5.23 0.05 -1.91
CA LEU A 58 -4.64 0.91 -2.93
C LEU A 58 -5.12 0.54 -4.33
N ALA A 59 -5.04 -0.75 -4.69
CA ALA A 59 -5.38 -1.22 -6.01
C ALA A 59 -6.86 -0.97 -6.37
N VAL A 60 -7.78 -1.23 -5.43
CA VAL A 60 -9.20 -0.94 -5.64
C VAL A 60 -9.41 0.55 -5.85
N ASN A 61 -8.89 1.39 -4.96
CA ASN A 61 -9.20 2.82 -5.02
C ASN A 61 -8.56 3.54 -6.21
N ILE A 62 -7.34 3.19 -6.62
CA ILE A 62 -6.72 3.78 -7.81
C ILE A 62 -7.58 3.51 -9.05
N ILE A 63 -8.04 2.27 -9.21
CA ILE A 63 -8.86 1.91 -10.38
C ILE A 63 -10.24 2.57 -10.30
N GLU A 64 -10.91 2.51 -9.16
CA GLU A 64 -12.26 3.07 -9.00
C GLU A 64 -12.29 4.59 -9.05
N ALA A 65 -11.26 5.27 -8.53
CA ALA A 65 -11.12 6.70 -8.68
C ALA A 65 -10.88 7.11 -10.14
N ALA A 66 -9.99 6.41 -10.83
CA ALA A 66 -9.71 6.67 -12.24
C ALA A 66 -10.90 6.34 -13.16
N GLU A 67 -11.73 5.36 -12.80
CA GLU A 67 -13.02 5.11 -13.47
C GLU A 67 -13.99 6.28 -13.23
N ARG A 68 -14.11 6.73 -11.97
CA ARG A 68 -15.05 7.77 -11.56
C ARG A 68 -14.74 9.13 -12.19
N ASP A 69 -13.48 9.50 -12.32
CA ASP A 69 -13.06 10.78 -12.89
C ASP A 69 -12.73 10.72 -14.40
N GLY A 70 -12.76 9.52 -15.00
CA GLY A 70 -12.55 9.31 -16.42
C GLY A 70 -11.09 9.26 -16.86
N ARG A 71 -10.12 9.22 -15.94
CA ARG A 71 -8.69 8.97 -16.26
C ARG A 71 -8.45 7.59 -16.84
N LEU A 72 -9.24 6.59 -16.44
CA LEU A 72 -9.20 5.21 -16.95
C LEU A 72 -10.44 4.92 -17.78
N LYS A 73 -10.24 4.59 -19.06
CA LYS A 73 -11.32 4.25 -19.99
C LYS A 73 -11.60 2.75 -19.96
N PRO A 74 -12.85 2.30 -20.19
CA PRO A 74 -13.18 0.87 -20.26
C PRO A 74 -12.25 0.09 -21.21
N GLY A 75 -11.64 -0.99 -20.71
CA GLY A 75 -10.71 -1.83 -21.47
C GLY A 75 -9.31 -1.23 -21.70
N GLN A 76 -9.03 0.00 -21.25
CA GLN A 76 -7.69 0.58 -21.32
C GLN A 76 -6.70 -0.24 -20.47
N THR A 77 -5.49 -0.43 -20.97
CA THR A 77 -4.47 -1.17 -20.23
C THR A 77 -3.97 -0.34 -19.06
N VAL A 78 -3.86 -0.98 -17.90
CA VAL A 78 -3.22 -0.46 -16.69
C VAL A 78 -1.76 -0.89 -16.70
N VAL A 79 -0.86 0.01 -16.30
CA VAL A 79 0.57 -0.28 -16.13
C VAL A 79 1.06 0.24 -14.79
N GLU A 80 1.96 -0.51 -14.14
CA GLU A 80 2.58 -0.10 -12.88
C GLU A 80 3.97 -0.73 -12.70
N ALA A 81 4.85 -0.04 -11.99
CA ALA A 81 6.15 -0.52 -11.55
C ALA A 81 6.07 -1.07 -10.13
N THR A 82 6.21 -2.38 -9.98
CA THR A 82 6.13 -2.99 -8.65
C THR A 82 6.78 -4.36 -8.62
N SER A 83 7.40 -4.65 -7.48
CA SER A 83 8.08 -5.91 -7.21
C SER A 83 7.25 -6.90 -6.38
N GLY A 84 6.05 -6.50 -5.94
CA GLY A 84 5.33 -7.24 -4.91
C GLY A 84 3.83 -6.99 -4.89
N ASN A 85 3.34 -6.60 -3.71
CA ASN A 85 1.93 -6.66 -3.37
C ASN A 85 1.03 -5.73 -4.22
N THR A 86 1.53 -4.57 -4.66
CA THR A 86 0.76 -3.68 -5.55
C THR A 86 0.40 -4.39 -6.86
N GLY A 87 1.33 -5.17 -7.42
CA GLY A 87 1.10 -5.88 -8.68
C GLY A 87 0.08 -7.01 -8.53
N ILE A 88 0.07 -7.69 -7.37
CA ILE A 88 -0.91 -8.73 -7.05
C ILE A 88 -2.30 -8.12 -6.85
N GLY A 89 -2.40 -7.04 -6.05
CA GLY A 89 -3.66 -6.32 -5.84
C GLY A 89 -4.23 -5.77 -7.13
N LEU A 90 -3.42 -5.09 -7.96
CA LEU A 90 -3.84 -4.60 -9.27
C LEU A 90 -4.25 -5.76 -10.19
N ALA A 91 -3.55 -6.90 -10.17
CA ALA A 91 -3.91 -8.03 -11.02
C ALA A 91 -5.29 -8.58 -10.66
N MET A 92 -5.59 -8.71 -9.36
CA MET A 92 -6.92 -9.10 -8.89
C MET A 92 -8.00 -8.10 -9.32
N VAL A 93 -7.78 -6.80 -9.10
CA VAL A 93 -8.75 -5.74 -9.43
C VAL A 93 -8.98 -5.65 -10.93
N CYS A 94 -7.90 -5.64 -11.73
CA CYS A 94 -7.96 -5.56 -13.17
C CYS A 94 -8.66 -6.80 -13.78
N ALA A 95 -8.38 -8.00 -13.26
CA ALA A 95 -9.06 -9.22 -13.70
C ALA A 95 -10.57 -9.16 -13.43
N GLN A 96 -10.97 -8.66 -12.25
CA GLN A 96 -12.39 -8.53 -11.89
C GLN A 96 -13.12 -7.45 -12.70
N LYS A 97 -12.46 -6.32 -12.99
CA LYS A 97 -13.05 -5.17 -13.68
C LYS A 97 -12.86 -5.17 -15.20
N GLY A 98 -12.12 -6.14 -15.75
CA GLY A 98 -11.93 -6.30 -17.19
C GLY A 98 -10.85 -5.40 -17.81
N TYR A 99 -9.84 -5.00 -17.02
CA TYR A 99 -8.69 -4.25 -17.53
C TYR A 99 -7.49 -5.17 -17.80
N PRO A 100 -6.79 -5.02 -18.94
CA PRO A 100 -5.47 -5.63 -19.09
C PRO A 100 -4.48 -4.98 -18.13
N LEU A 101 -3.62 -5.78 -17.48
CA LEU A 101 -2.56 -5.27 -16.61
C LEU A 101 -1.16 -5.62 -17.14
N VAL A 102 -0.27 -4.65 -17.12
CA VAL A 102 1.17 -4.81 -17.34
C VAL A 102 1.94 -4.37 -16.10
N VAL A 103 2.71 -5.28 -15.51
CA VAL A 103 3.60 -4.98 -14.39
C VAL A 103 5.05 -4.97 -14.87
N THR A 104 5.77 -3.89 -14.56
CA THR A 104 7.23 -3.85 -14.71
C THR A 104 7.90 -4.21 -13.40
N MET A 105 8.89 -5.10 -13.44
CA MET A 105 9.64 -5.52 -12.26
C MET A 105 11.11 -5.83 -12.56
N ALA A 106 12.00 -5.74 -11.58
CA ALA A 106 13.37 -6.19 -11.76
C ALA A 106 13.45 -7.72 -11.83
N ASP A 107 14.36 -8.26 -12.63
CA ASP A 107 14.56 -9.70 -12.81
C ASP A 107 15.00 -10.45 -11.54
N SER A 108 15.54 -9.73 -10.55
CA SER A 108 15.93 -10.25 -9.23
C SER A 108 14.77 -10.66 -8.33
N PHE A 109 13.53 -10.31 -8.67
CA PHE A 109 12.36 -10.66 -7.86
C PHE A 109 11.85 -12.09 -8.10
N SER A 110 11.17 -12.64 -7.09
CA SER A 110 10.87 -14.07 -6.99
C SER A 110 10.01 -14.60 -8.15
N ILE A 111 10.24 -15.86 -8.54
CA ILE A 111 9.50 -16.50 -9.63
C ILE A 111 8.03 -16.71 -9.22
N GLU A 112 7.78 -16.98 -7.94
CA GLU A 112 6.47 -17.25 -7.38
C GLU A 112 5.53 -16.05 -7.54
N ARG A 113 6.01 -14.83 -7.27
CA ARG A 113 5.23 -13.60 -7.47
C ARG A 113 4.89 -13.37 -8.93
N ARG A 114 5.83 -13.65 -9.84
CA ARG A 114 5.59 -13.58 -11.29
C ARG A 114 4.52 -14.56 -11.74
N ARG A 115 4.54 -15.78 -11.20
CA ARG A 115 3.52 -16.80 -11.47
C ARG A 115 2.16 -16.35 -10.94
N LEU A 116 2.08 -15.86 -9.71
CA LEU A 116 0.81 -15.40 -9.12
C LEU A 116 0.17 -14.27 -9.95
N MET A 117 0.93 -13.24 -10.32
CA MET A 117 0.42 -12.16 -11.18
C MET A 117 -0.05 -12.67 -12.55
N ARG A 118 0.70 -13.59 -13.17
CA ARG A 118 0.32 -14.18 -14.47
C ARG A 118 -0.92 -15.06 -14.37
N MET A 119 -1.10 -15.79 -13.27
CA MET A 119 -2.32 -16.57 -13.02
C MET A 119 -3.57 -15.68 -12.95
N LEU A 120 -3.41 -14.45 -12.46
CA LEU A 120 -4.44 -13.41 -12.45
C LEU A 120 -4.54 -12.64 -13.79
N GLY A 121 -3.85 -13.07 -14.86
CA GLY A 121 -3.95 -12.49 -16.19
C GLY A 121 -3.01 -11.30 -16.46
N ALA A 122 -2.16 -10.91 -15.51
CA ALA A 122 -1.22 -9.81 -15.71
C ALA A 122 -0.04 -10.23 -16.60
N LYS A 123 0.42 -9.31 -17.45
CA LYS A 123 1.70 -9.43 -18.16
C LYS A 123 2.81 -8.88 -17.27
N VAL A 124 3.95 -9.56 -17.25
CA VAL A 124 5.11 -9.15 -16.44
C VAL A 124 6.29 -8.87 -17.36
N VAL A 125 6.74 -7.61 -17.38
CA VAL A 125 7.90 -7.11 -18.11
C VAL A 125 9.07 -6.99 -17.13
N LEU A 126 10.20 -7.63 -17.46
CA LEU A 126 11.38 -7.59 -16.61
C LEU A 126 12.30 -6.42 -16.99
N THR A 127 12.92 -5.83 -15.99
CA THR A 127 13.94 -4.78 -16.09
C THR A 127 15.25 -5.26 -15.44
N PRO A 128 16.41 -4.71 -15.83
CA PRO A 128 17.69 -5.12 -15.25
C PRO A 128 17.77 -4.79 -13.76
N ARG A 129 18.24 -5.73 -12.93
CA ARG A 129 18.49 -5.52 -11.49
C ARG A 129 19.25 -4.23 -11.15
N ALA A 130 20.27 -3.90 -11.96
CA ALA A 130 21.12 -2.73 -11.75
C ALA A 130 20.34 -1.40 -11.79
N ALA A 131 19.17 -1.38 -12.43
CA ALA A 131 18.32 -0.20 -12.54
C ALA A 131 17.43 0.04 -11.31
N LYS A 132 17.36 -0.90 -10.36
CA LYS A 132 16.62 -0.77 -9.08
C LYS A 132 15.15 -0.37 -9.24
N GLY A 133 14.56 0.23 -8.20
CA GLY A 133 13.18 0.73 -8.17
C GLY A 133 12.93 1.78 -9.25
N PHE A 134 13.84 2.74 -9.34
CA PHE A 134 13.79 3.82 -10.31
C PHE A 134 13.74 3.32 -11.78
N GLY A 135 14.46 2.25 -12.12
CA GLY A 135 14.44 1.63 -13.44
C GLY A 135 13.12 0.95 -13.79
N MET A 136 12.50 0.27 -12.83
CA MET A 136 11.14 -0.28 -13.00
C MET A 136 10.16 0.86 -13.30
N TYR A 137 10.22 1.93 -12.50
CA TYR A 137 9.37 3.11 -12.65
C TYR A 137 9.50 3.74 -14.04
N ASN A 138 10.72 4.05 -14.48
CA ASN A 138 10.96 4.63 -15.79
C ASN A 138 10.44 3.74 -16.93
N LYS A 139 10.57 2.41 -16.81
CA LYS A 139 10.02 1.51 -17.82
C LYS A 139 8.50 1.52 -17.85
N ALA A 140 7.83 1.63 -16.70
CA ALA A 140 6.37 1.76 -16.65
C ALA A 140 5.90 3.07 -17.28
N VAL A 141 6.59 4.19 -17.02
CA VAL A 141 6.32 5.49 -17.64
C VAL A 141 6.49 5.42 -19.17
N GLU A 142 7.61 4.88 -19.65
CA GLU A 142 7.87 4.69 -21.08
C GLU A 142 6.74 3.89 -21.76
N LEU A 143 6.31 2.78 -21.15
CA LEU A 143 5.23 1.95 -21.67
C LEU A 143 3.88 2.67 -21.65
N ALA A 144 3.62 3.47 -20.61
CA ALA A 144 2.39 4.26 -20.49
C ALA A 144 2.28 5.27 -21.62
N GLU A 145 3.33 6.06 -21.83
CA GLU A 145 3.39 7.10 -22.86
C GLU A 145 3.32 6.52 -24.27
N ALA A 146 4.10 5.48 -24.56
CA ALA A 146 4.18 4.88 -25.89
C ALA A 146 2.87 4.23 -26.35
N ASN A 147 2.01 3.80 -25.42
CA ASN A 147 0.80 3.06 -25.74
C ASN A 147 -0.51 3.75 -25.30
N GLY A 148 -0.42 4.95 -24.69
CA GLY A 148 -1.57 5.61 -24.08
C GLY A 148 -2.22 4.79 -22.96
N TRP A 149 -1.42 4.04 -22.20
CA TRP A 149 -1.91 3.23 -21.08
C TRP A 149 -2.05 4.06 -19.81
N PHE A 150 -2.91 3.61 -18.90
CA PHE A 150 -3.09 4.24 -17.61
C PHE A 150 -1.99 3.80 -16.65
N LEU A 151 -1.10 4.72 -16.27
CA LEU A 151 -0.11 4.50 -15.22
C LEU A 151 -0.77 4.71 -13.85
N ALA A 152 -0.75 3.68 -13.00
CA ALA A 152 -1.42 3.72 -11.69
C ALA A 152 -0.79 4.73 -10.70
N ARG A 153 0.50 5.08 -10.87
CA ARG A 153 1.21 6.13 -10.10
C ARG A 153 1.12 5.95 -8.59
N GLN A 154 1.35 4.73 -8.10
CA GLN A 154 1.18 4.41 -6.67
C GLN A 154 2.00 5.30 -5.70
N PHE A 155 3.06 5.96 -6.16
CA PHE A 155 3.94 6.79 -5.32
C PHE A 155 3.54 8.27 -5.32
N GLU A 156 2.64 8.69 -6.21
CA GLU A 156 2.28 10.08 -6.47
C GLU A 156 0.79 10.39 -6.36
N THR A 157 -0.08 9.42 -6.63
CA THR A 157 -1.53 9.66 -6.63
C THR A 157 -2.09 9.82 -5.21
N ASP A 158 -2.93 10.84 -5.01
CA ASP A 158 -3.66 11.05 -3.75
C ASP A 158 -4.64 9.91 -3.47
N ASP A 159 -5.12 9.20 -4.51
CA ASP A 159 -5.98 8.01 -4.40
C ASP A 159 -5.40 6.97 -3.42
N ASN A 160 -4.07 6.94 -3.27
CA ASN A 160 -3.39 6.07 -2.32
C ASN A 160 -3.63 6.47 -0.85
N ALA A 161 -3.49 7.76 -0.51
CA ALA A 161 -3.76 8.22 0.85
C ALA A 161 -5.27 8.29 1.15
N ASP A 162 -6.08 8.65 0.15
CA ASP A 162 -7.53 8.80 0.27
C ASP A 162 -8.22 7.51 0.73
N ILE A 163 -7.80 6.35 0.21
CA ILE A 163 -8.38 5.07 0.65
C ILE A 163 -8.04 4.77 2.10
N HIS A 164 -6.85 5.14 2.56
CA HIS A 164 -6.44 4.91 3.94
C HIS A 164 -7.12 5.89 4.91
N GLU A 165 -7.35 7.13 4.49
CA GLU A 165 -8.15 8.10 5.26
C GLU A 165 -9.63 7.66 5.38
N SER A 166 -10.22 7.18 4.28
CA SER A 166 -11.63 6.81 4.21
C SER A 166 -11.94 5.42 4.78
N THR A 167 -10.96 4.51 4.84
CA THR A 167 -11.17 3.14 5.35
C THR A 167 -10.25 2.84 6.52
N THR A 168 -8.95 2.66 6.30
CA THR A 168 -8.02 2.15 7.34
C THR A 168 -8.03 2.99 8.61
N ALA A 169 -8.03 4.31 8.48
CA ALA A 169 -8.12 5.23 9.61
C ALA A 169 -9.48 5.16 10.30
N ARG A 170 -10.58 5.07 9.54
CA ARG A 170 -11.94 4.94 10.09
C ARG A 170 -12.11 3.65 10.86
N GLU A 171 -11.60 2.54 10.33
CA GLU A 171 -11.63 1.25 10.99
C GLU A 171 -10.84 1.30 12.30
N ILE A 172 -9.64 1.91 12.32
CA ILE A 172 -8.86 2.06 13.56
C ILE A 172 -9.59 2.96 14.58
N ILE A 173 -10.19 4.07 14.14
CA ILE A 173 -10.99 4.93 15.03
C ILE A 173 -12.18 4.16 15.62
N GLY A 174 -12.87 3.36 14.80
CA GLY A 174 -13.98 2.51 15.25
C GLY A 174 -13.54 1.40 16.20
N ASP A 175 -12.43 0.72 15.89
CA ASP A 175 -11.87 -0.38 16.70
C ASP A 175 -11.41 0.12 18.08
N PHE A 176 -10.93 1.36 18.18
CA PHE A 176 -10.53 2.02 19.43
C PHE A 176 -11.59 3.00 19.96
N ALA A 177 -12.86 2.85 19.57
CA ALA A 177 -13.93 3.68 20.12
C ALA A 177 -14.07 3.44 21.64
N GLY A 178 -13.84 4.49 22.43
CA GLY A 178 -13.87 4.43 23.90
C GLY A 178 -12.57 3.93 24.55
N GLU A 179 -11.53 3.64 23.76
CA GLU A 179 -10.21 3.21 24.23
C GLU A 179 -9.15 4.25 23.85
N PRO A 180 -8.11 4.49 24.68
CA PRO A 180 -7.00 5.35 24.29
C PRO A 180 -6.16 4.69 23.19
N LEU A 181 -5.67 5.53 22.27
CA LEU A 181 -4.72 5.17 21.23
C LEU A 181 -3.50 6.10 21.35
N ASP A 182 -2.48 5.66 22.07
CA ASP A 182 -1.34 6.51 22.40
C ASP A 182 -0.34 6.63 21.24
N TYR A 183 -0.15 5.53 20.49
CA TYR A 183 0.82 5.44 19.40
C TYR A 183 0.25 4.67 18.21
N VAL A 184 0.55 5.15 17.00
CA VAL A 184 0.39 4.40 15.76
C VAL A 184 1.75 4.32 15.09
N VAL A 185 2.20 3.09 14.79
CA VAL A 185 3.51 2.83 14.20
C VAL A 185 3.32 2.21 12.82
N SER A 186 3.98 2.77 11.81
CA SER A 186 3.96 2.20 10.47
C SER A 186 5.30 2.42 9.76
N GLY A 187 5.74 1.41 9.01
CA GLY A 187 6.73 1.65 7.96
C GLY A 187 6.07 2.32 6.75
N TYR A 188 6.85 2.57 5.70
CA TYR A 188 6.29 3.03 4.43
C TYR A 188 6.87 2.26 3.26
N GLY A 189 6.03 2.03 2.24
CA GLY A 189 6.49 1.71 0.89
C GLY A 189 6.13 2.87 -0.02
N THR A 190 4.84 3.06 -0.25
CA THR A 190 4.31 4.21 -1.00
C THR A 190 4.01 5.43 -0.12
N GLY A 191 3.91 5.24 1.20
CA GLY A 191 3.54 6.29 2.15
C GLY A 191 2.04 6.51 2.35
N GLY A 192 1.16 5.92 1.53
CA GLY A 192 -0.27 6.22 1.62
C GLY A 192 -0.92 5.77 2.93
N THR A 193 -0.49 4.65 3.51
CA THR A 193 -1.03 4.17 4.79
C THR A 193 -0.80 5.18 5.90
N ILE A 194 0.46 5.58 6.13
CA ILE A 194 0.76 6.53 7.21
C ILE A 194 0.16 7.92 6.94
N THR A 195 0.12 8.35 5.68
CA THR A 195 -0.45 9.64 5.28
C THR A 195 -1.97 9.70 5.52
N GLY A 196 -2.72 8.70 5.05
CA GLY A 196 -4.17 8.63 5.29
C GLY A 196 -4.52 8.48 6.76
N LEU A 197 -3.71 7.74 7.54
CA LEU A 197 -3.85 7.69 9.00
C LEU A 197 -3.61 9.07 9.63
N ALA A 198 -2.55 9.77 9.22
CA ALA A 198 -2.19 11.06 9.78
C ALA A 198 -3.26 12.13 9.54
N ARG A 199 -3.88 12.17 8.35
CA ARG A 199 -4.97 13.10 8.03
C ARG A 199 -6.13 13.01 9.02
N VAL A 200 -6.48 11.80 9.46
CA VAL A 200 -7.57 11.54 10.40
C VAL A 200 -7.13 11.71 11.85
N LEU A 201 -6.03 11.06 12.23
CA LEU A 201 -5.58 11.02 13.63
C LEU A 201 -5.22 12.42 14.14
N ARG A 202 -4.53 13.25 13.34
CA ARG A 202 -4.20 14.63 13.75
C ARG A 202 -5.44 15.50 14.01
N ARG A 203 -6.57 15.20 13.36
CA ARG A 203 -7.83 15.95 13.52
C ARG A 203 -8.70 15.40 14.65
N GLU A 204 -8.78 14.08 14.78
CA GLU A 204 -9.79 13.41 15.62
C GLU A 204 -9.20 12.77 16.89
N ARG A 205 -7.88 12.53 16.90
CA ARG A 205 -7.09 11.95 18.01
C ARG A 205 -5.74 12.67 18.11
N PRO A 206 -5.69 14.00 18.31
CA PRO A 206 -4.43 14.77 18.31
C PRO A 206 -3.43 14.33 19.40
N GLU A 207 -3.90 13.59 20.41
CA GLU A 207 -3.07 12.94 21.43
C GLU A 207 -2.29 11.73 20.93
N THR A 208 -2.72 11.11 19.82
CA THR A 208 -2.06 9.94 19.24
C THR A 208 -0.75 10.34 18.57
N ARG A 209 0.35 9.71 19.00
CA ARG A 209 1.66 9.91 18.38
C ARG A 209 1.81 9.01 17.15
N ILE A 210 2.05 9.63 16.01
CA ILE A 210 2.29 8.93 14.75
C ILE A 210 3.80 8.68 14.60
N VAL A 211 4.19 7.42 14.42
CA VAL A 211 5.59 7.00 14.33
C VAL A 211 5.83 6.33 12.99
N LEU A 212 6.70 6.95 12.19
CA LEU A 212 7.23 6.37 10.96
C LEU A 212 8.49 5.55 11.26
N THR A 213 8.64 4.38 10.64
CA THR A 213 9.84 3.54 10.81
C THR A 213 10.55 3.26 9.49
N GLU A 214 11.87 3.13 9.56
CA GLU A 214 12.77 2.86 8.42
C GLU A 214 13.75 1.72 8.77
N PRO A 215 14.22 0.94 7.79
CA PRO A 215 15.39 0.08 7.97
C PRO A 215 16.61 0.95 8.28
N ALA A 216 17.44 0.53 9.24
CA ALA A 216 18.60 1.31 9.68
C ALA A 216 19.60 1.65 8.55
N ASN A 217 19.72 0.80 7.53
CA ASN A 217 20.58 1.02 6.37
C ASN A 217 19.88 1.71 5.19
N ALA A 218 18.60 2.05 5.32
CA ALA A 218 17.80 2.78 4.34
C ALA A 218 16.92 3.83 5.05
N ALA A 219 17.52 4.62 5.93
CA ALA A 219 16.85 5.67 6.68
C ALA A 219 16.85 6.98 5.87
N LEU A 220 15.96 7.05 4.87
CA LEU A 220 15.89 8.15 3.90
C LEU A 220 15.35 9.41 4.56
N VAL A 221 14.25 9.30 5.30
CA VAL A 221 13.59 10.44 5.96
C VAL A 221 14.43 10.92 7.14
N GLU A 222 14.92 10.01 7.99
CA GLU A 222 15.80 10.36 9.12
C GLU A 222 17.10 11.05 8.66
N GLY A 223 17.62 10.66 7.49
CA GLY A 223 18.81 11.27 6.91
C GLY A 223 18.68 12.76 6.55
N GLY A 224 17.46 13.32 6.53
CA GLY A 224 17.21 14.75 6.36
C GLY A 224 17.55 15.31 4.97
N ILE A 225 17.88 14.45 4.01
CA ILE A 225 18.14 14.84 2.62
C ILE A 225 16.81 14.86 1.87
N ALA A 226 16.53 15.96 1.18
CA ALA A 226 15.33 16.06 0.35
C ALA A 226 15.44 15.15 -0.87
N GLN A 227 14.32 14.54 -1.27
CA GLN A 227 14.25 13.75 -2.48
C GLN A 227 14.31 14.66 -3.71
N ASP A 228 15.23 14.36 -4.64
CA ASP A 228 15.22 14.96 -5.97
C ASP A 228 13.98 14.50 -6.75
N ARG A 229 13.21 15.44 -7.29
CA ARG A 229 11.91 15.23 -7.94
C ARG A 229 11.86 15.94 -9.29
N ARG A 230 11.10 15.34 -10.21
CA ARG A 230 10.70 15.97 -11.46
C ARG A 230 9.59 17.01 -11.21
N PRO A 231 9.30 17.90 -12.18
CA PRO A 231 8.24 18.91 -12.04
C PRO A 231 6.84 18.33 -11.75
N ASP A 232 6.57 17.08 -12.14
CA ASP A 232 5.32 16.37 -11.88
C ASP A 232 5.32 15.59 -10.55
N GLY A 233 6.33 15.79 -9.71
CA GLY A 233 6.46 15.19 -8.37
C GLY A 233 7.04 13.76 -8.36
N ALA A 234 7.19 13.13 -9.52
CA ALA A 234 7.84 11.84 -9.68
C ALA A 234 9.30 11.88 -9.20
N PRO A 235 9.88 10.75 -8.75
CA PRO A 235 11.29 10.72 -8.36
C PRO A 235 12.20 11.11 -9.54
N GLY A 236 13.19 11.97 -9.28
CA GLY A 236 14.22 12.39 -10.23
C GLY A 236 15.40 11.42 -10.28
N ALA A 237 15.78 10.87 -9.13
CA ALA A 237 16.88 9.93 -8.94
C ALA A 237 16.65 9.03 -7.72
N SER A 238 17.43 7.94 -7.61
CA SER A 238 17.51 7.19 -6.34
C SER A 238 18.10 8.07 -5.23
N HIS A 239 17.59 7.92 -4.01
CA HIS A 239 18.05 8.65 -2.84
C HIS A 239 19.46 8.21 -2.43
N PRO A 240 20.37 9.14 -2.07
CA PRO A 240 21.76 8.81 -1.74
C PRO A 240 21.89 7.96 -0.46
N SER A 241 20.97 8.09 0.49
CA SER A 241 20.95 7.31 1.74
C SER A 241 20.36 5.90 1.60
N PHE A 242 20.01 5.45 0.38
CA PHE A 242 19.44 4.12 0.19
C PHE A 242 20.54 3.06 0.04
N GLU A 243 20.52 2.07 0.93
CA GLU A 243 21.17 0.78 0.72
C GLU A 243 20.14 -0.35 0.59
N PRO A 244 20.37 -1.35 -0.29
CA PRO A 244 19.47 -2.48 -0.42
C PRO A 244 19.25 -3.22 0.92
N HIS A 245 18.01 -3.54 1.23
CA HIS A 245 17.62 -4.32 2.41
C HIS A 245 16.64 -5.43 2.01
N PRO A 246 16.49 -6.50 2.83
CA PRO A 246 15.74 -7.69 2.41
C PRO A 246 14.22 -7.57 2.55
N ILE A 247 13.72 -6.51 3.21
CA ILE A 247 12.31 -6.38 3.58
C ILE A 247 11.52 -5.72 2.46
N GLN A 248 10.94 -6.54 1.59
CA GLN A 248 10.21 -6.07 0.44
C GLN A 248 8.98 -5.24 0.81
N GLY A 249 8.77 -4.13 0.10
CA GLY A 249 7.62 -3.25 0.30
C GLY A 249 7.78 -2.27 1.47
N TRP A 250 8.90 -2.34 2.20
CA TRP A 250 9.36 -1.30 3.12
C TRP A 250 10.45 -0.49 2.38
N VAL A 251 10.41 0.84 2.48
CA VAL A 251 11.31 1.85 1.92
C VAL A 251 11.81 1.59 0.48
N PRO A 252 11.23 2.22 -0.55
CA PRO A 252 11.81 2.21 -1.89
C PRO A 252 13.10 3.03 -1.93
N ASP A 253 13.81 3.03 -3.05
CA ASP A 253 15.05 3.77 -3.23
C ASP A 253 14.86 5.28 -3.43
N PHE A 254 13.73 5.83 -2.98
CA PHE A 254 13.37 7.25 -3.03
C PHE A 254 12.27 7.56 -2.01
N ILE A 255 12.08 8.82 -1.63
CA ILE A 255 10.94 9.24 -0.78
C ILE A 255 9.70 9.44 -1.67
N PRO A 256 8.62 8.65 -1.53
CA PRO A 256 7.39 8.83 -2.33
C PRO A 256 6.78 10.23 -2.14
N LEU A 257 6.09 10.75 -3.16
CA LEU A 257 5.41 12.04 -3.04
C LEU A 257 4.23 11.94 -2.06
N VAL A 258 3.48 10.85 -2.10
CA VAL A 258 2.37 10.62 -1.16
C VAL A 258 2.85 10.64 0.29
N LEU A 259 4.06 10.12 0.58
CA LEU A 259 4.64 10.21 1.92
C LEU A 259 4.98 11.65 2.31
N GLN A 260 5.44 12.46 1.35
CA GLN A 260 5.91 13.83 1.60
C GLN A 260 4.84 14.68 2.27
N GLU A 261 3.57 14.51 1.88
CA GLU A 261 2.44 15.20 2.51
C GLU A 261 2.43 15.01 4.03
N CYS A 262 2.61 13.78 4.50
CA CYS A 262 2.63 13.45 5.93
C CYS A 262 3.83 14.07 6.67
N LEU A 263 4.96 14.23 5.97
CA LEU A 263 6.20 14.79 6.53
C LEU A 263 6.13 16.33 6.62
N ASP A 264 5.52 16.97 5.62
CA ASP A 264 5.39 18.43 5.55
C ASP A 264 4.38 18.96 6.58
N THR A 265 3.35 18.17 6.85
CA THR A 265 2.36 18.45 7.89
C THR A 265 2.92 18.02 9.25
N LYS A 266 3.49 18.98 9.99
CA LYS A 266 4.03 18.74 11.35
C LYS A 266 2.92 18.31 12.32
N GLY A 267 3.17 17.26 13.10
CA GLY A 267 2.26 16.67 14.08
C GLY A 267 2.57 15.20 14.26
#